data_AF-A0A9Q1CK30-F1
#
_entry.id   AF-A0A9Q1CK30-F1
#
_cell.length_a   1.000
_cell.length_b   1.000
_cell.length_c   1.000
_cell.angle_alpha   90.00
_cell.angle_beta   90.00
_cell.angle_gamma   90.00
#
_symmetry.space_group_name_H-M   'P 1'
#
loop_
_entity.id
_entity.type
_entity.pdbx_description
1 polymer ?
#
loop_
_entity_poly.entity_id
_entity_poly.type
_entity_poly.pdbx_seq_one_letter_code
_entity_poly.pdbx_strand_id
1 'polypeptide(L)'
;MATDEEVIRKRLLIEGESGGDDRRIGSLLKLFVKWSNTDETPEESAVTYEKMVSMLAQIEFSMEKKLLIHNMNEKEMKNYEIIYQKIEKEISEAHERIAACKEELNEARRVRKHRQEYDNLARVIQKQPDRKETTKKLEELDKELGVLTESKNTLERKLEDRRKQFHVLINSIHELQRILEEDENKDALEISIDPYVDAAMDVTSADG
;
A
#
# COMPACT_ATOMS: atom_id res chain seq x y z
N MET A 1 55.44 23.75 4.34
CA MET A 1 55.16 23.81 2.88
C MET A 1 54.09 24.86 2.72
N ALA A 2 54.38 25.95 2.00
CA ALA A 2 53.35 26.95 1.72
C ALA A 2 52.24 26.26 0.92
N THR A 3 50.98 26.41 1.34
CA THR A 3 49.85 25.85 0.59
C THR A 3 49.80 26.52 -0.79
N ASP A 4 49.37 25.82 -1.84
CA ASP A 4 49.37 26.34 -3.22
C ASP A 4 48.73 27.74 -3.33
N GLU A 5 47.75 28.03 -2.48
CA GLU A 5 47.10 29.32 -2.36
C GLU A 5 48.05 30.45 -1.90
N GLU A 6 48.97 30.17 -0.97
CA GLU A 6 50.00 31.13 -0.54
C GLU A 6 51.03 31.38 -1.63
N VAL A 7 51.36 30.34 -2.42
CA VAL A 7 52.28 30.46 -3.57
C VAL A 7 51.62 31.31 -4.66
N ILE A 8 50.35 31.06 -4.97
CA ILE A 8 49.57 31.84 -5.94
C ILE A 8 49.42 33.30 -5.48
N ARG A 9 49.09 33.54 -4.21
CA ARG A 9 48.96 34.88 -3.64
C ARG A 9 50.28 35.65 -3.69
N LYS A 10 51.40 35.02 -3.32
CA LYS A 10 52.74 35.61 -3.43
C LYS A 10 53.12 35.89 -4.88
N ARG A 11 52.81 34.98 -5.81
CA ARG A 11 53.08 35.17 -7.22
C ARG A 11 52.29 36.34 -7.80
N LEU A 12 51.00 36.46 -7.49
CA LEU A 12 50.16 37.59 -7.87
C LEU A 12 50.63 38.94 -7.29
N LEU A 13 51.16 38.94 -6.06
CA LEU A 13 51.73 40.14 -5.44
C LEU A 13 53.07 40.58 -6.06
N ILE A 14 53.89 39.62 -6.51
CA ILE A 14 55.22 39.88 -7.09
C ILE A 14 55.12 40.18 -8.59
N GLU A 15 54.28 39.45 -9.33
CA GLU A 15 54.04 39.62 -10.77
C GLU A 15 52.95 40.67 -11.06
N GLY A 16 52.14 41.03 -10.07
CA GLY A 16 51.23 42.16 -10.15
C GLY A 16 52.03 43.45 -10.35
N GLU A 17 51.49 44.35 -11.17
CA GLU A 17 52.03 45.64 -11.64
C GLU A 17 52.62 46.59 -10.55
N SER A 18 52.63 46.18 -9.28
CA SER A 18 53.15 46.90 -8.11
C SER A 18 54.67 47.10 -8.13
N GLY A 19 55.46 46.16 -8.67
CA GLY A 19 56.92 46.27 -8.70
C GLY A 19 57.47 47.29 -9.72
N GLY A 20 56.68 47.64 -10.73
CA GLY A 20 57.07 48.60 -11.77
C GLY A 20 56.98 50.05 -11.30
N ASP A 21 56.01 50.38 -10.46
CA ASP A 21 55.74 51.75 -10.02
C ASP A 21 56.76 52.21 -8.98
N ASP A 22 57.12 51.33 -8.05
CA ASP A 22 58.15 51.60 -7.04
C ASP A 22 59.51 51.91 -7.70
N ARG A 23 59.86 51.17 -8.76
CA ARG A 23 61.06 51.45 -9.58
C ARG A 23 60.97 52.79 -10.30
N ARG A 24 59.80 53.16 -10.83
CA ARG A 24 59.57 54.45 -11.51
C ARG A 24 59.69 55.62 -10.54
N ILE A 25 59.07 55.52 -9.37
CA ILE A 25 59.16 56.52 -8.29
C ILE A 25 60.61 56.66 -7.80
N GLY A 26 61.29 55.54 -7.55
CA GLY A 26 62.70 55.55 -7.15
C GLY A 26 63.63 56.15 -8.23
N SER A 27 63.30 55.98 -9.51
CA SER A 27 64.05 56.58 -10.63
C SER A 27 63.79 58.07 -10.74
N LEU A 28 62.55 58.52 -10.57
CA LEU A 28 62.18 59.93 -10.54
C LEU A 28 62.88 60.65 -9.38
N LEU A 29 62.90 60.05 -8.18
CA LEU A 29 63.58 60.59 -7.01
C LEU A 29 65.09 60.77 -7.25
N LYS A 30 65.75 59.76 -7.82
CA LYS A 30 67.18 59.84 -8.17
C LYS A 30 67.45 60.92 -9.21
N LEU A 31 66.58 61.04 -10.22
CA LEU A 31 66.69 62.05 -11.27
C LEU A 31 66.54 63.46 -10.69
N PHE A 32 65.56 63.67 -9.80
CA PHE A 32 65.35 64.93 -9.10
C PHE A 32 66.56 65.32 -8.25
N VAL A 33 67.05 64.40 -7.39
CA VAL A 33 68.22 64.66 -6.54
C VAL A 33 69.46 64.99 -7.40
N LYS A 34 69.67 64.31 -8.52
CA LYS A 34 70.78 64.62 -9.43
C LYS A 34 70.61 66.03 -10.03
N TRP A 35 69.43 66.35 -10.54
CA TRP A 35 69.13 67.64 -11.16
C TRP A 35 69.30 68.81 -10.17
N SER A 36 68.93 68.62 -8.90
CA SER A 36 69.10 69.65 -7.85
C SER A 36 70.54 69.87 -7.40
N ASN A 37 71.46 68.94 -7.68
CA ASN A 37 72.84 68.97 -7.19
C ASN A 37 73.88 69.15 -8.32
N THR A 38 73.45 69.32 -9.56
CA THR A 38 74.34 69.46 -10.72
C THR A 38 74.11 70.82 -11.36
N ASP A 39 75.19 71.57 -11.62
CA ASP A 39 75.11 72.81 -12.43
C ASP A 39 75.02 72.43 -13.92
N GLU A 40 73.82 72.04 -14.35
CA GLU A 40 73.49 71.78 -15.76
C GLU A 40 73.31 73.10 -16.52
N THR A 41 73.56 73.08 -17.83
CA THR A 41 73.23 74.25 -18.66
C THR A 41 71.70 74.49 -18.67
N PRO A 42 71.22 75.73 -18.90
CA PRO A 42 69.78 76.02 -18.90
C PRO A 42 68.96 75.14 -19.86
N GLU A 43 69.56 74.73 -20.98
CA GLU A 43 68.94 73.87 -21.99
C GLU A 43 68.86 72.41 -21.54
N GLU A 44 69.92 71.87 -20.94
CA GLU A 44 69.93 70.52 -20.35
C GLU A 44 68.96 70.40 -19.16
N SER A 45 68.91 71.44 -18.33
CA SER A 45 68.01 71.51 -17.18
C SER A 45 66.53 71.49 -17.60
N ALA A 46 66.16 72.17 -18.69
CA ALA A 46 64.81 72.15 -19.24
C ALA A 46 64.40 70.75 -19.74
N VAL A 47 65.30 70.05 -20.44
CA VAL A 47 65.06 68.67 -20.92
C VAL A 47 64.89 67.70 -19.74
N THR A 48 65.72 67.83 -18.72
CA THR A 48 65.64 67.01 -17.50
C THR A 48 64.33 67.26 -16.74
N TYR A 49 63.87 68.51 -16.69
CA TYR A 49 62.57 68.88 -16.11
C TYR A 49 61.39 68.28 -16.88
N GLU A 50 61.33 68.42 -18.21
CA GLU A 50 60.27 67.81 -19.04
C GLU A 50 60.21 66.28 -18.86
N LYS A 51 61.38 65.63 -18.75
CA LYS A 51 61.47 64.20 -18.46
C LYS A 51 60.88 63.84 -17.10
N MET A 52 61.12 64.65 -16.06
CA MET A 52 60.52 64.44 -14.75
C MET A 52 59.00 64.62 -14.78
N VAL A 53 58.50 65.64 -15.48
CA VAL A 53 57.05 65.87 -15.67
C VAL A 53 56.39 64.69 -16.37
N SER A 54 57.01 64.16 -17.43
CA SER A 54 56.52 62.98 -18.15
C SER A 54 56.49 61.72 -17.25
N MET A 55 57.54 61.50 -16.45
CA MET A 55 57.59 60.41 -15.48
C MET A 55 56.50 60.53 -14.41
N LEU A 56 56.23 61.75 -13.93
CA LEU A 56 55.20 62.02 -12.93
C LEU A 56 53.80 61.75 -13.49
N ALA A 57 53.50 62.21 -14.72
CA ALA A 57 52.24 61.93 -15.40
C ALA A 57 52.00 60.41 -15.59
N GLN A 58 53.05 59.64 -15.87
CA GLN A 58 52.94 58.18 -15.98
C GLN A 58 52.65 57.49 -14.64
N ILE A 59 53.16 58.03 -13.53
CA ILE A 59 52.88 57.53 -12.18
C ILE A 59 51.43 57.83 -11.80
N GLU A 60 50.97 59.05 -12.04
CA GLU A 60 49.59 59.47 -11.80
C GLU A 60 48.60 58.60 -12.57
N PHE A 61 48.84 58.39 -13.86
CA PHE A 61 48.00 57.52 -14.70
C PHE A 61 47.96 56.08 -14.17
N SER A 62 49.10 55.53 -13.76
CA SER A 62 49.19 54.19 -13.18
C SER A 62 48.38 54.08 -11.89
N MET A 63 48.44 55.11 -11.04
CA MET A 63 47.70 55.17 -9.79
C MET A 63 46.18 55.22 -10.03
N GLU A 64 45.72 56.06 -10.96
CA GLU A 64 44.30 56.16 -11.31
C GLU A 64 43.76 54.85 -11.89
N LYS A 65 44.52 54.22 -12.80
CA LYS A 65 44.20 52.89 -13.34
C LYS A 65 44.03 51.85 -12.23
N LYS A 66 44.95 51.82 -11.26
CA LYS A 66 44.89 50.89 -10.12
C LYS A 66 43.66 51.12 -9.25
N LEU A 67 43.30 52.37 -8.99
CA LEU A 67 42.08 52.71 -8.26
C LEU A 67 40.82 52.22 -8.99
N LEU A 68 40.76 52.40 -10.30
CA LEU A 68 39.65 51.91 -11.11
C LEU A 68 39.53 50.38 -11.07
N ILE A 69 40.65 49.67 -11.23
CA ILE A 69 40.70 48.20 -11.12
C ILE A 69 40.27 47.74 -9.73
N HIS A 70 40.75 48.41 -8.67
CA HIS A 70 40.33 48.10 -7.31
C HIS A 70 38.82 48.22 -7.11
N ASN A 71 38.23 49.35 -7.54
CA ASN A 71 36.79 49.58 -7.47
C ASN A 71 35.98 48.55 -8.30
N MET A 72 36.52 48.13 -9.45
CA MET A 72 35.92 47.06 -10.27
C MET A 72 35.96 45.73 -9.52
N ASN A 73 37.11 45.35 -8.97
CA ASN A 73 37.28 44.10 -8.22
C ASN A 73 36.38 44.06 -6.99
N GLU A 74 36.19 45.17 -6.26
CA GLU A 74 35.25 45.23 -5.14
C GLU A 74 33.81 44.94 -5.57
N LYS A 75 33.39 45.47 -6.72
CA LYS A 75 32.06 45.20 -7.29
C LYS A 75 31.93 43.74 -7.72
N GLU A 76 32.96 43.19 -8.34
CA GLU A 76 32.98 41.77 -8.75
C GLU A 76 32.92 40.84 -7.54
N MET A 77 33.68 41.11 -6.47
CA MET A 77 33.60 40.30 -5.24
C MET A 77 32.19 40.29 -4.65
N LYS A 78 31.53 41.45 -4.57
CA LYS A 78 30.14 41.54 -4.09
C LYS A 78 29.18 40.74 -4.98
N ASN A 79 29.39 40.79 -6.30
CA ASN A 79 28.59 40.01 -7.24
C ASN A 79 28.80 38.49 -7.05
N TYR A 80 30.05 38.05 -6.84
CA TYR A 80 30.33 36.65 -6.56
C TYR A 80 29.70 36.17 -5.25
N GLU A 81 29.67 37.01 -4.21
CA GLU A 81 28.98 36.69 -2.96
C GLU A 81 27.48 36.48 -3.15
N ILE A 82 26.83 37.35 -3.93
CA ILE A 82 25.41 37.21 -4.29
C ILE A 82 25.17 35.91 -5.08
N ILE A 83 26.03 35.61 -6.06
CA ILE A 83 25.92 34.38 -6.86
C ILE A 83 26.10 33.15 -5.95
N TYR A 84 27.03 33.18 -5.01
CA TYR A 84 27.28 32.09 -4.08
C TYR A 84 26.03 31.81 -3.21
N GLN A 85 25.46 32.86 -2.61
CA GLN A 85 24.23 32.74 -1.82
C GLN A 85 23.06 32.22 -2.65
N LYS A 86 22.96 32.65 -3.92
CA LYS A 86 21.92 32.15 -4.84
C LYS A 86 22.09 30.66 -5.13
N ILE A 87 23.31 30.21 -5.41
CA ILE A 87 23.61 28.79 -5.65
C ILE A 87 23.30 27.96 -4.40
N GLU A 88 23.69 28.43 -3.22
CA GLU A 88 23.41 27.73 -1.95
C GLU A 88 21.90 27.58 -1.71
N LYS A 89 21.12 28.63 -1.99
CA LYS A 89 19.67 28.58 -1.93
C LYS A 89 19.08 27.58 -2.93
N GLU A 90 19.50 27.62 -4.19
CA GLU A 90 19.04 26.68 -5.23
C GLU A 90 19.37 25.22 -4.88
N ILE A 91 20.54 24.98 -4.26
CA ILE A 91 20.93 23.66 -3.75
C ILE A 91 19.98 23.22 -2.62
N SER A 92 19.67 24.09 -1.66
CA SER A 92 18.72 23.78 -0.59
C SER A 92 17.33 23.43 -1.13
N GLU A 93 16.81 24.24 -2.05
CA GLU A 93 15.52 24.01 -2.71
C GLU A 93 15.51 22.71 -3.54
N ALA A 94 16.63 22.35 -4.16
CA ALA A 94 16.75 21.07 -4.85
C ALA A 94 16.71 19.88 -3.88
N HIS A 95 17.35 19.97 -2.70
CA HIS A 95 17.29 18.93 -1.68
C HIS A 95 15.87 18.75 -1.13
N GLU A 96 15.15 19.84 -0.88
CA GLU A 96 13.73 19.79 -0.45
C GLU A 96 12.85 19.12 -1.50
N ARG A 97 13.00 19.47 -2.79
CA ARG A 97 12.27 18.82 -3.88
C ARG A 97 12.57 17.32 -4.00
N ILE A 98 13.83 16.92 -3.79
CA ILE A 98 14.22 15.50 -3.77
C ILE A 98 13.54 14.78 -2.60
N ALA A 99 13.50 15.39 -1.41
CA ALA A 99 12.84 14.81 -0.26
C ALA A 99 11.34 14.62 -0.50
N ALA A 100 10.65 15.64 -1.03
CA ALA A 100 9.23 15.56 -1.39
C ALA A 100 8.96 14.45 -2.43
N CYS A 101 9.76 14.39 -3.49
CA CYS A 101 9.63 13.37 -4.53
C CYS A 101 9.85 11.94 -4.00
N LYS A 102 10.74 11.75 -3.01
CA LYS A 102 10.93 10.45 -2.35
C LYS A 102 9.68 10.02 -1.57
N GLU A 103 9.03 10.94 -0.86
CA GLU A 103 7.79 10.65 -0.14
C GLU A 103 6.65 10.30 -1.10
N GLU A 104 6.46 11.09 -2.16
CA GLU A 104 5.48 10.78 -3.20
C GLU A 104 5.72 9.42 -3.84
N LEU A 105 6.98 9.06 -4.10
CA LEU A 105 7.35 7.75 -4.64
C LEU A 105 7.00 6.61 -3.66
N ASN A 106 7.22 6.80 -2.37
CA ASN A 106 6.86 5.81 -1.36
C ASN A 106 5.34 5.61 -1.28
N GLU A 107 4.57 6.71 -1.34
CA GLU A 107 3.12 6.64 -1.38
C GLU A 107 2.61 5.94 -2.64
N ALA A 108 3.15 6.29 -3.81
CA ALA A 108 2.81 5.64 -5.08
C ALA A 108 3.12 4.13 -5.05
N ARG A 109 4.24 3.73 -4.45
CA ARG A 109 4.60 2.31 -4.22
C ARG A 109 3.59 1.60 -3.32
N ARG A 110 3.15 2.25 -2.24
CA ARG A 110 2.12 1.72 -1.32
C ARG A 110 0.80 1.50 -2.05
N VAL A 111 0.34 2.49 -2.81
CA VAL A 111 -0.89 2.38 -3.62
C VAL A 111 -0.79 1.25 -4.63
N ARG A 112 0.34 1.12 -5.32
CA ARG A 112 0.58 0.02 -6.27
C ARG A 112 0.51 -1.35 -5.58
N LYS A 113 1.11 -1.49 -4.38
CA LYS A 113 1.05 -2.73 -3.60
C LYS A 113 -0.39 -3.09 -3.23
N HIS A 114 -1.15 -2.13 -2.69
CA HIS A 114 -2.56 -2.34 -2.35
C HIS A 114 -3.38 -2.75 -3.59
N ARG A 115 -3.15 -2.11 -4.74
CA ARG A 115 -3.82 -2.47 -6.00
C ARG A 115 -3.52 -3.91 -6.41
N GLN A 116 -2.27 -4.35 -6.31
CA GLN A 116 -1.90 -5.74 -6.60
C GLN A 116 -2.56 -6.73 -5.64
N GLU A 117 -2.65 -6.40 -4.36
CA GLU A 117 -3.34 -7.23 -3.35
C GLU A 117 -4.84 -7.34 -3.68
N TYR A 118 -5.48 -6.23 -4.05
CA TYR A 118 -6.88 -6.24 -4.50
C TYR A 118 -7.08 -7.06 -5.78
N ASP A 119 -6.22 -6.89 -6.79
CA ASP A 119 -6.28 -7.65 -8.04
C ASP A 119 -6.07 -9.16 -7.81
N ASN A 120 -5.21 -9.52 -6.87
CA ASN A 120 -4.99 -10.92 -6.48
C ASN A 120 -6.23 -11.50 -5.78
N LEU A 121 -6.79 -10.76 -4.82
CA LEU A 121 -8.00 -11.19 -4.11
C LEU A 121 -9.20 -11.30 -5.06
N ALA A 122 -9.37 -10.33 -5.96
CA ALA A 122 -10.40 -10.36 -7.00
C ALA A 122 -10.27 -11.60 -7.89
N ARG A 123 -9.05 -11.96 -8.31
CA ARG A 123 -8.81 -13.20 -9.07
C ARG A 123 -9.18 -14.46 -8.30
N VAL A 124 -8.97 -14.49 -6.98
CA VAL A 124 -9.40 -15.63 -6.15
C VAL A 124 -10.92 -15.68 -6.03
N ILE A 125 -11.57 -14.53 -5.80
CA ILE A 125 -13.03 -14.42 -5.72
C ILE A 125 -13.69 -14.86 -7.04
N GLN A 126 -13.12 -14.48 -8.18
CA GLN A 126 -13.66 -14.83 -9.49
C GLN A 126 -13.62 -16.34 -9.81
N LYS A 127 -12.83 -17.13 -9.08
CA LYS A 127 -12.86 -18.61 -9.17
C LYS A 127 -14.07 -19.22 -8.45
N GLN A 128 -14.69 -18.49 -7.54
CA GLN A 128 -15.88 -18.95 -6.83
C GLN A 128 -17.13 -18.69 -7.69
N PRO A 129 -18.17 -19.53 -7.57
CA PRO A 129 -19.42 -19.32 -8.30
C PRO A 129 -20.07 -18.00 -7.90
N ASP A 130 -20.88 -17.44 -8.80
CA ASP A 130 -21.57 -16.19 -8.51
C ASP A 130 -22.51 -16.38 -7.30
N ARG A 131 -22.48 -15.38 -6.42
CA ARG A 131 -23.24 -15.41 -5.18
C ARG A 131 -24.73 -15.52 -5.46
N LYS A 132 -25.23 -14.79 -6.46
CA LYS A 132 -26.66 -14.77 -6.80
C LYS A 132 -27.13 -16.12 -7.32
N GLU A 133 -26.34 -16.76 -8.18
CA GLU A 133 -26.67 -18.10 -8.68
C GLU A 133 -26.65 -19.14 -7.56
N THR A 134 -25.66 -19.07 -6.66
CA THR A 134 -25.54 -19.99 -5.54
C THR A 134 -26.69 -19.84 -4.55
N THR A 135 -27.12 -18.60 -4.24
CA THR A 135 -28.30 -18.36 -3.40
C THR A 135 -29.59 -18.86 -4.04
N LYS A 136 -29.76 -18.69 -5.36
CA LYS A 136 -30.96 -19.18 -6.06
C LYS A 136 -31.04 -20.71 -5.99
N LYS A 137 -29.93 -21.41 -6.22
CA LYS A 137 -29.86 -22.87 -6.08
C LYS A 137 -30.18 -23.33 -4.65
N LEU A 138 -29.68 -22.62 -3.64
CA LEU A 138 -30.01 -22.89 -2.24
C LEU A 138 -31.52 -22.77 -1.98
N GLU A 139 -32.15 -21.69 -2.45
CA GLU A 139 -33.60 -21.50 -2.31
C GLU A 139 -34.43 -22.58 -3.02
N GLU A 140 -33.98 -23.05 -4.18
CA GLU A 140 -34.62 -24.16 -4.91
C GLU A 140 -34.49 -25.48 -4.14
N LEU A 141 -33.27 -25.80 -3.66
CA LEU A 141 -33.00 -26.99 -2.84
C LEU A 141 -33.80 -26.98 -1.52
N ASP A 142 -33.92 -25.84 -0.85
CA ASP A 142 -34.72 -25.71 0.39
C ASP A 142 -36.21 -25.98 0.13
N LYS A 143 -36.75 -25.53 -1.02
CA LYS A 143 -38.13 -25.84 -1.41
C LYS A 143 -38.31 -27.33 -1.68
N GLU A 144 -37.38 -27.94 -2.41
CA GLU A 144 -37.42 -29.38 -2.69
C GLU A 144 -37.35 -30.20 -1.40
N LEU A 145 -36.46 -29.85 -0.48
CA LEU A 145 -36.38 -30.46 0.86
C LEU A 145 -37.68 -30.32 1.63
N GLY A 146 -38.32 -29.15 1.58
CA GLY A 146 -39.64 -28.92 2.19
C GLY A 146 -40.69 -29.88 1.65
N VAL A 147 -40.80 -29.99 0.33
CA VAL A 147 -41.75 -30.90 -0.35
C VAL A 147 -41.46 -32.37 -0.01
N LEU A 148 -40.18 -32.77 -0.03
CA LEU A 148 -39.79 -34.14 0.29
C LEU A 148 -40.11 -34.51 1.74
N THR A 149 -39.90 -33.56 2.66
CA THR A 149 -40.21 -33.72 4.08
C THR A 149 -41.71 -33.84 4.32
N GLU A 150 -42.51 -33.01 3.64
CA GLU A 150 -43.97 -33.12 3.70
C GLU A 150 -44.45 -34.46 3.14
N SER A 151 -43.94 -34.86 1.97
CA SER A 151 -44.24 -36.17 1.37
C SER A 151 -43.89 -37.32 2.30
N LYS A 152 -42.70 -37.31 2.91
CA LYS A 152 -42.28 -38.29 3.93
C LYS A 152 -43.26 -38.34 5.08
N ASN A 153 -43.63 -37.19 5.67
CA ASN A 153 -44.58 -37.13 6.77
C ASN A 153 -45.95 -37.69 6.38
N THR A 154 -46.41 -37.44 5.15
CA THR A 154 -47.68 -38.01 4.66
C THR A 154 -47.59 -39.52 4.50
N LEU A 155 -46.46 -40.06 4.03
CA LEU A 155 -46.24 -41.49 3.87
C LEU A 155 -46.16 -42.19 5.24
N GLU A 156 -45.44 -41.62 6.19
CA GLU A 156 -45.36 -42.12 7.57
C GLU A 156 -46.74 -42.17 8.21
N ARG A 157 -47.56 -41.12 8.04
CA ARG A 157 -48.95 -41.11 8.52
C ARG A 157 -49.79 -42.21 7.88
N LYS A 158 -49.70 -42.40 6.55
CA LYS A 158 -50.40 -43.48 5.85
C LYS A 158 -49.96 -44.85 6.34
N LEU A 159 -48.67 -45.06 6.58
CA LEU A 159 -48.13 -46.33 7.08
C LEU A 159 -48.66 -46.61 8.49
N GLU A 160 -48.69 -45.60 9.35
CA GLU A 160 -49.25 -45.71 10.70
C GLU A 160 -50.76 -46.02 10.69
N ASP A 161 -51.52 -45.38 9.79
CA ASP A 161 -52.94 -45.70 9.60
C ASP A 161 -53.14 -47.15 9.12
N ARG A 162 -52.30 -47.65 8.21
CA ARG A 162 -52.32 -49.06 7.78
C ARG A 162 -51.97 -50.02 8.93
N ARG A 163 -50.97 -49.70 9.76
CA ARG A 163 -50.65 -50.48 10.96
C ARG A 163 -51.84 -50.60 11.90
N LYS A 164 -52.56 -49.49 12.14
CA LYS A 164 -53.78 -49.49 12.95
C LYS A 164 -54.88 -50.34 12.34
N GLN A 165 -55.10 -50.24 11.02
CA GLN A 165 -56.07 -51.07 10.30
C GLN A 165 -55.75 -52.57 10.40
N PHE A 166 -54.48 -52.95 10.24
CA PHE A 166 -54.05 -54.34 10.43
C PHE A 166 -54.26 -54.81 11.87
N HIS A 167 -53.99 -53.96 12.87
CA HIS A 167 -54.23 -54.30 14.26
C HIS A 167 -55.73 -54.56 14.54
N VAL A 168 -56.62 -53.73 13.99
CA VAL A 168 -58.08 -53.97 14.07
C VAL A 168 -58.46 -55.29 13.40
N LEU A 169 -57.95 -55.57 12.19
CA LEU A 169 -58.23 -56.82 11.47
C LEU A 169 -57.76 -58.04 12.27
N ILE A 170 -56.55 -57.99 12.83
CA ILE A 170 -56.01 -59.07 13.67
C ILE A 170 -56.89 -59.29 14.90
N ASN A 171 -57.31 -58.22 15.58
CA ASN A 171 -58.22 -58.34 16.73
C ASN A 171 -59.58 -58.92 16.32
N SER A 172 -60.13 -58.55 15.16
CA SER A 172 -61.35 -59.16 14.63
C SER A 172 -61.17 -60.64 14.31
N ILE A 173 -60.03 -61.05 13.74
CA ILE A 173 -59.72 -62.46 13.49
C ILE A 173 -59.64 -63.22 14.81
N HIS A 174 -58.95 -62.68 15.82
CA HIS A 174 -58.86 -63.27 17.14
C HIS A 174 -60.25 -63.40 17.80
N GLU A 175 -61.12 -62.41 17.65
CA GLU A 175 -62.49 -62.48 18.19
C GLU A 175 -63.34 -63.52 17.46
N LEU A 176 -63.23 -63.61 16.12
CA LEU A 176 -63.90 -64.67 15.35
C LEU A 176 -63.38 -66.06 15.71
N GLN A 177 -62.06 -66.21 15.93
CA GLN A 177 -61.48 -67.45 16.45
C GLN A 177 -62.04 -67.78 17.82
N ARG A 178 -62.17 -66.80 18.72
CA ARG A 178 -62.78 -66.99 20.04
C ARG A 178 -64.25 -67.43 19.94
N ILE A 179 -65.03 -66.82 19.04
CA ILE A 179 -66.43 -67.20 18.80
C ILE A 179 -66.51 -68.63 18.26
N LEU A 180 -65.65 -69.00 17.30
CA LEU A 180 -65.60 -70.38 16.78
C LEU A 180 -65.22 -71.38 17.87
N GLU A 181 -64.26 -71.07 18.74
CA GLU A 181 -63.91 -71.90 19.89
C GLU A 181 -65.07 -71.98 20.91
N GLU A 182 -65.82 -70.90 21.12
CA GLU A 182 -67.02 -70.87 21.96
C GLU A 182 -68.16 -71.72 21.37
N ASP A 183 -68.34 -71.71 20.06
CA ASP A 183 -69.36 -72.50 19.35
C ASP A 183 -68.97 -73.98 19.25
N GLU A 184 -67.70 -74.33 19.00
CA GLU A 184 -67.20 -75.72 19.09
C GLU A 184 -67.39 -76.30 20.50
N ASN A 185 -67.21 -75.47 21.55
CA ASN A 185 -67.48 -75.87 22.93
C ASN A 185 -68.99 -76.03 23.22
N LYS A 186 -69.88 -75.29 22.55
CA LYS A 186 -71.34 -75.47 22.65
C LYS A 186 -71.83 -76.68 21.88
N ASP A 187 -71.31 -76.95 20.70
CA ASP A 187 -71.63 -78.16 19.92
C ASP A 187 -71.15 -79.42 20.65
N ALA A 188 -70.02 -79.35 21.35
CA ALA A 188 -69.56 -80.43 22.26
C ALA A 188 -70.50 -80.65 23.47
N LEU A 189 -71.21 -79.60 23.91
CA LEU A 189 -72.24 -79.71 24.97
C LEU A 189 -73.57 -80.25 24.42
N GLU A 190 -73.98 -79.89 23.20
CA GLU A 190 -75.19 -80.42 22.56
C GLU A 190 -75.08 -81.91 22.15
N ILE A 191 -73.89 -82.40 21.81
CA ILE A 191 -73.66 -83.83 21.49
C ILE A 191 -73.66 -84.73 22.75
N SER A 192 -73.64 -84.14 23.96
CA SER A 192 -73.60 -84.88 25.23
C SER A 192 -74.97 -85.29 25.81
N ILE A 193 -76.08 -84.99 25.12
CA ILE A 193 -77.44 -85.38 25.54
C ILE A 193 -78.09 -86.30 24.48
N ASP A 194 -77.67 -87.56 24.42
CA ASP A 194 -78.55 -88.75 24.45
C ASP A 194 -77.69 -90.02 24.56
N PRO A 195 -78.10 -91.08 25.30
CA PRO A 195 -78.87 -92.13 24.63
C PRO A 195 -79.84 -92.98 25.51
N TYR A 196 -80.96 -93.43 24.90
CA TYR A 196 -81.48 -94.82 24.81
C TYR A 196 -81.51 -95.69 26.11
N VAL A 197 -82.53 -96.44 26.57
CA VAL A 197 -83.87 -96.93 26.21
C VAL A 197 -84.37 -97.74 27.42
N ASP A 198 -85.68 -97.89 27.66
CA ASP A 198 -86.18 -99.21 28.08
C ASP A 198 -87.64 -99.47 27.72
N ALA A 199 -87.88 -100.64 27.14
CA ALA A 199 -89.17 -101.25 26.88
C ALA A 199 -89.11 -102.68 27.41
N ALA A 200 -89.89 -102.98 28.46
CA ALA A 200 -90.18 -104.34 28.89
C ALA A 200 -91.62 -104.47 29.42
N MET A 201 -92.28 -105.51 28.94
CA MET A 201 -93.65 -105.98 29.19
C MET A 201 -93.87 -106.58 30.60
N ASP A 202 -95.10 -106.43 31.13
CA ASP A 202 -95.81 -107.43 31.97
C ASP A 202 -97.32 -107.04 31.95
N VAL A 203 -98.21 -107.61 31.13
CA VAL A 203 -98.91 -108.92 31.11
C VAL A 203 -100.03 -109.09 32.17
N THR A 204 -101.26 -109.21 31.64
CA THR A 204 -102.49 -109.90 32.12
C THR A 204 -103.42 -109.32 33.21
N SER A 205 -104.58 -108.84 32.72
CA SER A 205 -105.96 -109.35 32.87
C SER A 205 -106.65 -109.61 34.23
N ALA A 206 -107.93 -109.16 34.24
CA ALA A 206 -109.12 -109.58 35.00
C ALA A 206 -109.24 -109.04 36.44
N ASP A 207 -110.38 -108.61 36.98
CA ASP A 207 -111.81 -108.86 36.70
C ASP A 207 -112.64 -107.82 37.48
N GLY A 208 -113.90 -107.55 37.09
CA GLY A 208 -114.89 -106.82 37.93
C GLY A 208 -115.55 -105.58 37.33
#